data_AF-A0A7W0K1K7-F1
#
_entry.id   AF-A0A7W0K1K7-F1
#
_cell.length_a   1.000
_cell.length_b   1.000
_cell.length_c   1.000
_cell.angle_alpha   90.00
_cell.angle_beta   90.00
_cell.angle_gamma   90.00
#
_symmetry.space_group_name_H-M   'P 1'
#
loop_
_entity.id
_entity.type
_entity.pdbx_description
1 polymer ?
#
loop_
_entity_poly.entity_id
_entity_poly.type
_entity_poly.pdbx_seq_one_letter_code
_entity_poly.pdbx_strand_id
1 'polypeptide(L)'
;MQVLLVIGPFLVLGIVVMFIAFSGSPAAAREAYLTRGGRLFSFTILLLYLGLGVAVPAAVIAARGEAEGGVGSLRTEQASKADEQGKELFIANCKSCHNLDAVNARGVTGPDLDELGGLDRQRVLNAIKRGGTGQDRMPAGLLEGQDAEAVAGYVARVAGQ
;
A
#
# COMPACT_ATOMS: atom_id res chain seq x y z
N MET A 1 14.36 -12.46 5.42
CA MET A 1 14.07 -11.95 6.79
C MET A 1 12.67 -11.34 6.94
N GLN A 2 12.20 -10.49 6.02
CA GLN A 2 10.92 -9.77 6.16
C GLN A 2 9.68 -10.67 6.17
N VAL A 3 9.70 -11.77 5.40
CA VAL A 3 8.62 -12.77 5.34
C VAL A 3 8.44 -13.50 6.68
N LEU A 4 9.53 -13.83 7.37
CA LEU A 4 9.49 -14.48 8.69
C LEU A 4 8.96 -13.54 9.79
N LEU A 5 9.23 -12.23 9.69
CA LEU A 5 8.65 -11.23 10.61
C LEU A 5 7.15 -11.04 10.43
N VAL A 6 6.66 -11.16 9.20
CA VAL A 6 5.21 -11.04 8.92
C VAL A 6 4.49 -12.35 9.23
N ILE A 7 5.02 -13.50 8.79
CA ILE A 7 4.34 -14.80 8.89
C ILE A 7 4.54 -15.47 10.26
N GLY A 8 5.69 -15.23 10.91
CA GLY A 8 6.03 -15.82 12.21
C GLY A 8 4.96 -15.60 13.30
N PRO A 9 4.46 -14.37 13.50
CA PRO A 9 3.39 -14.11 14.47
C PRO A 9 2.10 -14.89 14.16
N PHE A 10 1.70 -14.99 12.90
CA PHE A 10 0.48 -15.73 12.52
C PHE A 10 0.66 -17.24 12.64
N LEU A 11 1.85 -17.77 12.34
CA LEU A 11 2.16 -19.20 12.56
C LEU A 11 2.16 -19.55 14.05
N VAL A 12 2.78 -18.72 14.88
CA VAL A 12 2.77 -18.93 16.34
C VAL A 12 1.36 -18.80 16.89
N LEU A 13 0.58 -17.79 16.47
CA LEU A 13 -0.81 -17.64 16.86
C LEU A 13 -1.66 -18.84 16.42
N GLY A 14 -1.48 -19.30 15.18
CA GLY A 14 -2.17 -20.48 14.65
C GLY A 14 -1.82 -21.76 15.40
N ILE A 15 -0.55 -21.99 15.71
CA ILE A 15 -0.10 -23.15 16.51
C ILE A 15 -0.63 -23.06 17.94
N VAL A 16 -0.66 -21.88 18.55
CA VAL A 16 -1.22 -21.67 19.90
C VAL A 16 -2.73 -21.92 19.91
N VAL A 17 -3.47 -21.38 18.94
CA VAL A 17 -4.92 -21.63 18.82
C VAL A 17 -5.19 -23.11 18.56
N MET A 18 -4.41 -23.75 17.70
CA MET A 18 -4.52 -25.18 17.41
C MET A 18 -4.22 -25.99 18.67
N PHE A 19 -3.14 -25.68 19.40
CA PHE A 19 -2.80 -26.36 20.64
C PHE A 19 -3.89 -26.16 21.70
N ILE A 20 -4.44 -24.96 21.86
CA ILE A 20 -5.55 -24.70 22.80
C ILE A 20 -6.82 -25.47 22.39
N ALA A 21 -7.11 -25.54 21.08
CA ALA A 21 -8.27 -26.26 20.55
C ALA A 21 -8.13 -27.79 20.67
N PHE A 22 -6.92 -28.34 20.56
CA PHE A 22 -6.66 -29.78 20.64
C PHE A 22 -6.28 -30.28 22.05
N SER A 23 -5.77 -29.41 22.94
CA SER A 23 -5.36 -29.78 24.32
C SER A 23 -6.42 -29.49 25.38
N GLY A 24 -7.40 -28.62 25.10
CA GLY A 24 -8.51 -28.33 26.01
C GLY A 24 -9.76 -29.11 25.61
N SER A 25 -10.26 -29.99 26.49
CA SER A 25 -11.57 -30.57 26.26
C SER A 25 -12.62 -29.44 26.22
N PRO A 26 -13.57 -29.43 25.26
CA PRO A 26 -14.63 -28.41 25.21
C PRO A 26 -15.41 -28.31 26.52
N ALA A 27 -15.46 -29.41 27.28
CA ALA A 27 -16.06 -29.48 28.60
C ALA A 27 -15.31 -28.64 29.65
N ALA A 28 -13.98 -28.70 29.72
CA ALA A 28 -13.19 -27.94 30.69
C ALA A 28 -13.17 -26.43 30.37
N ALA A 29 -13.13 -26.05 29.09
CA ALA A 29 -13.25 -24.65 28.68
C ALA A 29 -14.65 -24.08 29.00
N ARG A 30 -15.69 -24.89 28.80
CA ARG A 30 -17.08 -24.55 29.13
C ARG A 30 -17.30 -24.47 30.64
N GLU A 31 -16.72 -25.37 31.44
CA GLU A 31 -16.74 -25.29 32.89
C GLU A 31 -16.00 -24.06 33.41
N ALA A 32 -14.82 -23.73 32.88
CA ALA A 32 -14.08 -22.52 33.24
C ALA A 32 -14.83 -21.23 32.87
N TYR A 33 -15.50 -21.20 31.71
CA TYR A 33 -16.30 -20.07 31.25
C TYR A 33 -17.60 -19.89 32.05
N LEU A 34 -18.24 -21.00 32.46
CA LEU A 34 -19.53 -20.98 33.18
C LEU A 34 -19.37 -20.82 34.70
N THR A 35 -18.30 -21.33 35.30
CA THR A 35 -18.09 -21.26 36.77
C THR A 35 -17.26 -20.06 37.20
N ARG A 36 -16.36 -19.58 36.34
CA ARG A 36 -15.51 -18.44 36.63
C ARG A 36 -16.02 -17.24 35.85
N GLY A 37 -17.11 -16.66 36.37
CA GLY A 37 -17.57 -15.31 36.02
C GLY A 37 -16.53 -14.26 36.41
N GLY A 38 -15.39 -14.25 35.73
CA GLY A 38 -14.28 -13.37 36.00
C GLY A 38 -14.28 -12.29 34.96
N ARG A 39 -14.72 -11.08 35.31
CA ARG A 39 -14.51 -9.86 34.49
C ARG A 39 -13.10 -9.80 33.89
N LEU A 40 -12.12 -10.37 34.60
CA LEU A 40 -10.75 -10.58 34.15
C LEU A 40 -10.62 -11.31 32.80
N PHE A 41 -11.37 -12.39 32.55
CA PHE A 41 -11.33 -13.11 31.27
C PHE A 41 -11.87 -12.25 30.13
N SER A 42 -13.01 -11.58 30.33
CA SER A 42 -13.55 -10.63 29.35
C SER A 42 -12.62 -9.44 29.11
N PHE A 43 -11.98 -8.89 30.14
CA PHE A 43 -11.00 -7.81 29.97
C PHE A 43 -9.74 -8.29 29.24
N THR A 44 -9.27 -9.50 29.52
CA THR A 44 -8.09 -10.08 28.85
C THR A 44 -8.38 -10.30 27.36
N ILE A 45 -9.55 -10.84 27.02
CA ILE A 45 -9.97 -11.07 25.64
C ILE A 45 -10.17 -9.74 24.90
N LEU A 46 -10.77 -8.74 25.56
CA LEU A 46 -10.96 -7.40 24.99
C LEU A 46 -9.62 -6.71 24.72
N LEU A 47 -8.68 -6.79 25.66
CA LEU A 47 -7.33 -6.22 25.49
C LEU A 47 -6.55 -6.93 24.39
N LEU A 48 -6.68 -8.25 24.24
CA LEU A 48 -6.09 -8.98 23.12
C LEU A 48 -6.68 -8.55 21.78
N TYR A 49 -8.00 -8.40 21.68
CA TYR A 49 -8.64 -7.92 20.44
C TYR A 49 -8.29 -6.47 20.12
N LEU A 50 -8.21 -5.58 21.11
CA LEU A 50 -7.75 -4.20 20.89
C LEU A 50 -6.26 -4.15 20.51
N GLY A 51 -5.42 -4.95 21.16
CA GLY A 51 -3.99 -5.03 20.86
C GLY A 51 -3.73 -5.58 19.46
N LEU A 52 -4.30 -6.74 19.13
CA LEU A 52 -4.09 -7.37 17.83
C LEU A 52 -4.87 -6.68 16.71
N GLY A 53 -6.07 -6.17 16.99
CA GLY A 53 -6.96 -5.57 15.99
C GLY A 53 -6.71 -4.08 15.74
N VAL A 54 -6.13 -3.34 16.69
CA VAL A 54 -5.87 -1.90 16.54
C VAL A 54 -4.38 -1.58 16.66
N ALA A 55 -3.72 -2.01 17.74
CA ALA A 55 -2.33 -1.63 17.99
C ALA A 55 -1.35 -2.22 16.98
N VAL A 56 -1.52 -3.49 16.60
CA VAL A 56 -0.66 -4.15 15.59
C VAL A 56 -0.83 -3.52 14.20
N PRO A 57 -2.05 -3.34 13.64
CA PRO A 57 -2.24 -2.61 12.39
C PRO A 57 -1.70 -1.18 12.45
N ALA A 58 -1.97 -0.44 13.54
CA ALA A 58 -1.46 0.93 13.69
C ALA A 58 0.08 0.98 13.70
N ALA A 59 0.74 0.04 14.40
CA ALA A 59 2.19 -0.05 14.41
C ALA A 59 2.77 -0.41 13.03
N VAL A 60 2.10 -1.29 12.26
CA VAL A 60 2.51 -1.64 10.90
C VAL A 60 2.37 -0.44 9.96
N ILE A 61 1.29 0.32 10.07
CA ILE A 61 1.07 1.55 9.29
C ILE A 61 2.10 2.61 9.66
N ALA A 62 2.37 2.82 10.95
CA ALA A 62 3.36 3.80 11.41
C ALA A 62 4.80 3.40 11.03
N ALA A 63 5.13 2.11 11.04
CA ALA A 63 6.47 1.61 10.69
C ALA A 63 6.70 1.56 9.16
N ARG A 64 5.64 1.47 8.36
CA ARG A 64 5.68 1.67 6.90
C ARG A 64 5.27 3.11 6.62
N GLY A 65 6.14 4.08 6.90
CA GLY A 65 5.92 5.45 6.43
C GLY A 65 5.47 5.42 4.97
N GLU A 66 4.35 6.08 4.68
CA GLU A 66 3.56 6.24 3.43
C GLU A 66 4.05 5.52 2.15
N ALA A 67 4.40 4.24 2.27
CA ALA A 67 4.88 3.40 1.19
C ALA A 67 3.69 2.78 0.46
N GLU A 68 2.68 3.58 0.14
CA GLU A 68 1.75 3.24 -0.93
C GLU A 68 2.51 3.40 -2.25
N GLY A 69 3.10 2.30 -2.74
CA GLY A 69 3.73 2.30 -4.05
C GLY A 69 5.16 2.83 -4.06
N GLY A 70 6.11 1.93 -3.77
CA GLY A 70 7.50 2.12 -4.17
C GLY A 70 7.92 0.83 -4.85
N VAL A 71 7.81 0.76 -6.17
CA VAL A 71 8.48 -0.29 -6.96
C VAL A 71 9.77 0.29 -7.55
N GLY A 72 10.76 -0.59 -7.73
CA GLY A 72 12.12 -0.31 -8.23
C GLY A 72 12.94 0.79 -7.51
N SER A 73 13.52 1.74 -8.26
CA SER A 73 14.68 2.57 -7.82
C SER A 73 14.45 3.38 -6.53
N LEU A 74 13.19 3.70 -6.20
CA LEU A 74 12.81 4.46 -5.00
C LEU A 74 12.78 3.64 -3.72
N ARG A 75 13.01 2.33 -3.80
CA ARG A 75 13.15 1.47 -2.61
C ARG A 75 14.53 1.62 -1.94
N THR A 76 15.52 2.11 -2.70
CA THR A 76 16.92 2.17 -2.24
C THR A 76 17.40 3.62 -2.06
N GLU A 77 16.78 4.58 -2.75
CA GLU A 77 17.09 6.01 -2.62
C GLU A 77 16.04 6.77 -1.80
N GLN A 78 16.49 7.78 -1.07
CA GLN A 78 15.62 8.69 -0.34
C GLN A 78 14.74 9.45 -1.35
N ALA A 79 13.41 9.28 -1.26
CA ALA A 79 12.48 10.06 -2.07
C ALA A 79 12.70 11.56 -1.78
N SER A 80 12.83 12.38 -2.81
CA SER A 80 12.86 13.82 -2.66
C SER A 80 11.44 14.36 -2.48
N LYS A 81 11.30 15.56 -1.91
CA LYS A 81 9.98 16.23 -1.79
C LYS A 81 9.27 16.38 -3.14
N ALA A 82 10.03 16.59 -4.22
CA ALA A 82 9.48 16.70 -5.56
C ALA A 82 8.90 15.36 -6.06
N ASP A 83 9.47 14.24 -5.60
CA ASP A 83 8.98 12.90 -5.93
C ASP A 83 7.72 12.54 -5.18
N GLU A 84 7.64 12.91 -3.90
CA GLU A 84 6.43 12.76 -3.09
C GLU A 84 5.29 13.58 -3.69
N GLN A 85 5.54 14.86 -4.02
CA GLN A 85 4.57 15.71 -4.70
C GLN A 85 4.17 15.13 -6.07
N GLY A 86 5.12 14.69 -6.89
CA GLY A 86 4.85 14.09 -8.19
C GLY A 86 4.02 12.80 -8.08
N LYS A 87 4.27 11.99 -7.06
CA LYS A 87 3.48 10.79 -6.74
C LYS A 87 2.05 11.15 -6.34
N GLU A 88 1.86 12.10 -5.44
CA GLU A 88 0.53 12.54 -4.99
C GLU A 88 -0.29 13.09 -6.16
N LEU A 89 0.32 13.96 -6.97
CA LEU A 89 -0.31 14.53 -8.15
C LEU A 89 -0.65 13.46 -9.19
N PHE A 90 0.20 12.45 -9.38
CA PHE A 90 -0.11 11.32 -10.26
C PHE A 90 -1.30 10.51 -9.72
N ILE A 91 -1.35 10.23 -8.42
CA ILE A 91 -2.46 9.52 -7.78
C ILE A 91 -3.78 10.29 -7.95
N ALA A 92 -3.74 11.61 -7.79
CA ALA A 92 -4.93 12.46 -7.91
C ALA A 92 -5.44 12.59 -9.35
N ASN A 93 -4.54 12.67 -10.35
CA ASN A 93 -4.92 13.10 -11.70
C ASN A 93 -4.77 12.02 -12.78
N CYS A 94 -3.93 11.00 -12.58
CA CYS A 94 -3.51 10.07 -13.64
C CYS A 94 -3.85 8.60 -13.34
N LYS A 95 -3.87 8.22 -12.05
CA LYS A 95 -4.07 6.83 -11.57
C LYS A 95 -5.35 6.16 -12.06
N SER A 96 -6.41 6.92 -12.27
CA SER A 96 -7.70 6.39 -12.74
C SER A 96 -7.66 5.94 -14.20
N CYS A 97 -6.80 6.54 -15.01
CA CYS A 97 -6.71 6.26 -16.44
C CYS A 97 -5.53 5.38 -16.81
N HIS A 98 -4.37 5.54 -16.15
CA HIS A 98 -3.14 4.83 -16.50
C HIS A 98 -2.83 3.67 -15.54
N ASN A 99 -2.15 2.64 -16.05
CA ASN A 99 -1.47 1.67 -15.21
C ASN A 99 -0.06 2.20 -14.86
N LEU A 100 0.32 2.01 -13.60
CA LEU A 100 1.64 2.33 -13.06
C LEU A 100 1.82 1.56 -11.74
N ASP A 101 2.68 0.54 -11.76
CA ASP A 101 2.95 -0.33 -10.63
C ASP A 101 3.50 0.43 -9.42
N ALA A 102 4.26 1.49 -9.68
CA ALA A 102 4.84 2.35 -8.66
C ALA A 102 3.81 3.01 -7.74
N VAL A 103 2.53 3.07 -8.09
CA VAL A 103 1.47 3.57 -7.19
C VAL A 103 0.28 2.63 -7.10
N ASN A 104 0.46 1.38 -7.54
CA ASN A 104 -0.62 0.42 -7.74
C ASN A 104 -1.79 1.04 -8.54
N ALA A 105 -1.47 1.85 -9.55
CA ALA A 105 -2.48 2.34 -10.48
C ALA A 105 -2.88 1.19 -11.39
N ARG A 106 -4.16 1.11 -11.76
CA ARG A 106 -4.72 0.02 -12.58
C ARG A 106 -5.71 0.58 -13.59
N GLY A 107 -5.44 1.79 -14.09
CA GLY A 107 -6.26 2.40 -15.12
C GLY A 107 -6.13 1.66 -16.45
N VAL A 108 -7.24 1.55 -17.19
CA VAL A 108 -7.33 0.80 -18.46
C VAL A 108 -7.64 1.70 -19.66
N THR A 109 -7.83 3.00 -19.43
CA THR A 109 -8.19 3.97 -20.47
C THR A 109 -6.96 4.48 -21.20
N GLY A 110 -5.91 4.79 -20.44
CA GLY A 110 -4.59 5.16 -20.92
C GLY A 110 -3.69 3.94 -21.05
N PRO A 111 -2.57 4.06 -21.77
CA PRO A 111 -1.56 3.01 -21.83
C PRO A 111 -0.97 2.71 -20.47
N ASP A 112 -0.46 1.48 -20.35
CA ASP A 112 0.39 1.08 -19.25
C ASP A 112 1.75 1.79 -19.35
N LEU A 113 2.06 2.62 -18.35
CA LEU A 113 3.28 3.41 -18.37
C LEU A 113 4.51 2.55 -18.12
N ASP A 114 4.36 1.37 -17.52
CA ASP A 114 5.47 0.45 -17.31
C ASP A 114 5.81 -0.33 -18.58
N GLU A 115 4.83 -0.61 -19.44
CA GLU A 115 5.06 -1.27 -20.73
C GLU A 115 5.66 -0.33 -21.79
N LEU A 116 5.50 0.99 -21.64
CA LEU A 116 6.00 1.97 -22.60
C LEU A 116 7.54 2.11 -22.62
N GLY A 117 8.24 1.50 -21.65
CA GLY A 117 9.68 1.64 -21.45
C GLY A 117 10.10 3.07 -21.08
N GLY A 118 11.38 3.24 -20.71
CA GLY A 118 11.95 4.47 -20.16
C GLY A 118 11.38 5.77 -20.76
N LEU A 119 10.41 6.35 -20.07
CA LEU A 119 9.72 7.57 -20.47
C LEU A 119 10.60 8.77 -20.11
N ASP A 120 11.09 9.49 -21.12
CA ASP A 120 11.77 10.76 -20.85
C ASP A 120 10.81 11.80 -20.28
N ARG A 121 11.32 12.64 -19.38
CA ARG A 121 10.57 13.72 -18.72
C ARG A 121 9.90 14.65 -19.71
N GLN A 122 10.55 15.01 -20.81
CA GLN A 122 9.95 15.90 -21.82
C GLN A 122 8.78 15.24 -22.54
N ARG A 123 8.82 13.91 -22.74
CA ARG A 123 7.72 13.17 -23.35
C ARG A 123 6.48 13.23 -22.46
N VAL A 124 6.65 13.03 -21.15
CA VAL A 124 5.55 13.11 -20.18
C VAL A 124 4.98 14.54 -20.12
N LEU A 125 5.85 15.56 -20.05
CA LEU A 125 5.42 16.97 -20.06
C LEU A 125 4.60 17.33 -21.31
N ASN A 126 5.05 16.89 -22.48
CA ASN A 126 4.33 17.13 -23.72
C ASN A 126 2.97 16.44 -23.73
N ALA A 127 2.87 15.21 -23.20
CA ALA A 127 1.60 14.51 -23.08
C ALA A 127 0.63 15.20 -22.11
N ILE A 128 1.10 15.68 -20.95
CA ILE A 128 0.29 16.46 -20.02
C ILE A 128 -0.21 17.75 -20.69
N LYS A 129 0.66 18.45 -21.40
CA LYS A 129 0.35 19.74 -22.01
C LYS A 129 -0.59 19.63 -23.21
N ARG A 130 -0.37 18.66 -24.09
CA ARG A 130 -1.07 18.54 -25.38
C ARG A 130 -2.17 17.48 -25.37
N GLY A 131 -2.24 16.65 -24.34
CA GLY A 131 -3.04 15.42 -24.35
C GLY A 131 -2.29 14.26 -25.00
N GLY A 132 -2.90 13.08 -24.94
CA GLY A 132 -2.31 11.83 -25.43
C GLY A 132 -2.33 11.73 -26.95
N THR A 133 -1.34 11.05 -27.52
CA THR A 133 -1.26 10.80 -28.97
C THR A 133 -2.35 9.77 -29.37
N GLY A 134 -3.50 10.24 -29.85
CA GLY A 134 -4.62 9.36 -30.21
C GLY A 134 -5.96 10.08 -30.41
N GLN A 135 -7.05 9.40 -30.05
CA GLN A 135 -8.46 9.78 -30.25
C GLN A 135 -8.95 10.86 -29.27
N ASP A 136 -8.09 11.80 -28.87
CA ASP A 136 -8.40 12.87 -27.89
C ASP A 136 -8.93 12.37 -26.51
N ARG A 137 -8.63 11.12 -26.14
CA ARG A 137 -9.12 10.52 -24.88
C ARG A 137 -8.37 11.00 -23.64
N MET A 138 -7.12 11.40 -23.79
CA MET A 138 -6.35 12.00 -22.69
C MET A 138 -6.45 13.53 -22.82
N PRO A 139 -7.08 14.22 -21.86
CA PRO A 139 -7.29 15.65 -21.93
C PRO A 139 -5.97 16.41 -21.84
N ALA A 140 -5.91 17.55 -22.52
CA ALA A 140 -4.78 18.48 -22.48
C ALA A 140 -4.87 19.40 -21.25
N GLY A 141 -3.72 19.87 -20.76
CA GLY A 141 -3.66 20.88 -19.70
C GLY A 141 -4.07 20.37 -18.32
N LEU A 142 -3.87 19.07 -18.05
CA LEU A 142 -4.20 18.47 -16.76
C LEU A 142 -3.42 19.10 -15.59
N LEU A 143 -2.17 19.47 -15.82
CA LEU A 143 -1.29 20.13 -14.87
C LEU A 143 -0.40 21.14 -15.59
N GLU A 144 0.07 22.15 -14.85
CA GLU A 144 0.92 23.21 -15.37
C GLU A 144 2.10 23.51 -14.43
N GLY A 145 3.11 24.19 -14.96
CA GLY A 145 4.26 24.67 -14.19
C GLY A 145 4.97 23.56 -13.40
N GLN A 146 5.21 23.84 -12.11
CA GLN A 146 5.95 22.93 -11.22
C GLN A 146 5.24 21.61 -10.98
N ASP A 147 3.90 21.58 -10.99
CA ASP A 147 3.13 20.36 -10.77
C ASP A 147 3.29 19.37 -11.92
N ALA A 148 3.21 19.87 -13.17
CA ALA A 148 3.48 19.06 -14.35
C ALA A 148 4.93 18.55 -14.35
N GLU A 149 5.87 19.39 -13.92
CA GLU A 149 7.28 19.05 -13.79
C GLU A 149 7.57 17.98 -12.74
N ALA A 150 6.88 18.02 -11.60
CA ALA A 150 6.97 17.04 -10.52
C ALA A 150 6.43 15.68 -10.96
N VAL A 151 5.24 15.64 -11.57
CA VAL A 151 4.66 14.39 -12.10
C VAL A 151 5.53 13.81 -13.21
N ALA A 152 6.00 14.63 -14.14
CA ALA A 152 6.84 14.17 -15.23
C ALA A 152 8.18 13.60 -14.73
N GLY A 153 8.79 14.24 -13.72
CA GLY A 153 10.01 13.73 -13.09
C GLY A 153 9.78 12.42 -12.35
N TYR A 154 8.67 12.32 -11.60
CA TYR A 154 8.29 11.10 -10.91
C TYR A 154 8.10 9.94 -11.90
N VAL A 155 7.22 10.10 -12.89
CA VAL A 155 6.90 9.07 -13.91
C VAL A 155 8.16 8.65 -14.66
N ALA A 156 9.02 9.59 -15.07
CA ALA A 156 10.24 9.26 -15.80
C ALA A 156 11.22 8.35 -15.02
N ARG A 157 11.20 8.41 -13.69
CA ARG A 157 12.05 7.55 -12.87
C ARG A 157 11.44 6.19 -12.60
N VAL A 158 10.13 6.13 -12.40
CA VAL A 158 9.45 4.91 -11.92
C VAL A 158 8.84 4.07 -13.02
N ALA A 159 8.56 4.67 -14.18
CA ALA A 159 7.98 3.96 -15.30
C ALA A 159 8.98 2.95 -15.90
N GLY A 160 8.50 1.76 -16.17
CA GLY A 160 9.27 0.69 -16.83
C GLY A 160 10.08 -0.15 -15.86
N GLN A 161 9.66 -0.21 -14.59
CA GLN A 161 10.32 -0.95 -13.51
C GLN A 161 9.56 -2.19 -13.08
#